data_AF-A0AB35ILH2-F1
#
_entry.id   AF-A0AB35ILH2-F1
#
_cell.length_a   1.000
_cell.length_b   1.000
_cell.length_c   1.000
_cell.angle_alpha   90.00
_cell.angle_beta   90.00
_cell.angle_gamma   90.00
#
_symmetry.space_group_name_H-M   'P 1'
#
loop_
_entity.id
_entity.type
_entity.pdbx_description
1 polymer ?
#
loop_
_entity_poly.entity_id
_entity_poly.type
_entity_poly.pdbx_seq_one_letter_code
_entity_poly.pdbx_strand_id
1 'polypeptide(L)'
;MTTHEVEVIFGITKQTLIYYEKEGLVVCQRDANNYRNYSSKDLDTLKMVLLLRSMEISIDEIKLIMNSELSIRYVLERKQEYIEQLQIELKDIDEKIKAYIQRHKVEVIFDNSINHEYEGLLINQNEFCFNEVKINCNDIMQIDLSMCSSKGVMVRHISF
;
A
#
# COMPACT_ATOMS: atom_id res chain seq x y z
N MET A 1 8.60 -15.77 -36.49
CA MET A 1 7.69 -16.54 -35.61
C MET A 1 6.28 -16.01 -35.73
N THR A 2 5.28 -16.90 -35.71
CA THR A 2 3.86 -16.55 -35.72
C THR A 2 3.40 -16.07 -34.34
N THR A 3 2.26 -15.37 -34.28
CA THR A 3 1.67 -14.91 -33.01
C THR A 3 1.48 -16.04 -32.01
N HIS A 4 0.97 -17.20 -32.45
CA HIS A 4 0.71 -18.32 -31.54
C HIS A 4 1.99 -18.87 -30.90
N GLU A 5 3.07 -18.98 -31.68
CA GLU A 5 4.37 -19.41 -31.14
C GLU A 5 4.90 -18.41 -30.11
N VAL A 6 4.73 -17.11 -30.35
CA VAL A 6 5.16 -16.06 -29.41
C VAL A 6 4.32 -16.09 -28.12
N GLU A 7 3.00 -16.30 -28.22
CA GLU A 7 2.14 -16.49 -27.05
C GLU A 7 2.64 -17.66 -26.16
N VAL A 8 2.97 -18.79 -26.78
CA VAL A 8 3.44 -19.99 -26.07
C VAL A 8 4.81 -19.76 -25.43
N ILE A 9 5.76 -19.14 -26.14
CA ILE A 9 7.13 -18.94 -25.62
C ILE A 9 7.15 -17.93 -24.46
N PHE A 10 6.38 -16.85 -24.57
CA PHE A 10 6.39 -15.77 -23.57
C PHE A 10 5.28 -15.88 -22.53
N GLY A 11 4.34 -16.82 -22.67
CA GLY A 11 3.21 -16.97 -21.76
C GLY A 11 2.29 -15.76 -21.76
N ILE A 12 2.14 -15.07 -22.90
CA ILE A 12 1.32 -13.88 -23.04
C ILE A 12 0.15 -14.14 -23.98
N THR A 13 -0.89 -13.30 -23.89
CA THR A 13 -2.03 -13.39 -24.79
C THR A 13 -1.77 -12.63 -26.08
N LYS A 14 -2.49 -13.01 -27.14
CA LYS A 14 -2.58 -12.28 -28.39
C LYS A 14 -3.03 -10.83 -28.17
N GLN A 15 -3.92 -10.56 -27.21
CA GLN A 15 -4.31 -9.19 -26.89
C GLN A 15 -3.12 -8.38 -26.38
N THR A 16 -2.26 -8.95 -25.54
CA THR A 16 -1.03 -8.30 -25.05
C THR A 16 -0.08 -7.97 -26.20
N LEU A 17 0.11 -8.89 -27.15
CA LEU A 17 0.91 -8.62 -28.35
C LEU A 17 0.33 -7.50 -29.21
N ILE A 18 -0.99 -7.53 -29.47
CA ILE A 18 -1.68 -6.49 -30.22
C ILE A 18 -1.56 -5.13 -29.51
N TYR A 19 -1.62 -5.13 -28.18
CA TYR A 19 -1.44 -3.92 -27.39
C TYR A 19 -0.06 -3.33 -27.60
N TYR A 20 1.02 -4.11 -27.44
CA TYR A 20 2.38 -3.61 -27.66
C TYR A 20 2.65 -3.20 -29.12
N GLU A 21 2.01 -3.85 -30.09
CA GLU A 21 2.02 -3.39 -31.49
C GLU A 21 1.35 -2.02 -31.66
N LYS A 22 0.17 -1.82 -31.06
CA LYS A 22 -0.56 -0.54 -31.13
C LYS A 22 0.20 0.58 -30.45
N GLU A 23 0.89 0.28 -29.35
CA GLU A 23 1.74 1.23 -28.64
C GLU A 23 3.06 1.51 -29.38
N GLY A 24 3.35 0.80 -30.48
CA GLY A 24 4.57 1.00 -31.29
C GLY A 24 5.84 0.42 -30.66
N LEU A 25 5.71 -0.39 -29.62
CA LEU A 25 6.85 -1.02 -28.93
C LEU A 25 7.40 -2.21 -29.71
N VAL A 26 6.54 -2.94 -30.43
CA VAL A 26 6.93 -4.09 -31.24
C VAL A 26 6.32 -3.95 -32.63
N VAL A 27 7.10 -4.18 -33.67
CA VAL A 27 6.61 -4.10 -35.05
C VAL A 27 6.67 -5.49 -35.66
N CYS A 28 5.51 -6.09 -35.94
CA CYS A 28 5.49 -7.35 -36.68
C CYS A 28 5.56 -7.10 -38.18
N GLN A 29 6.35 -7.91 -38.90
CA GLN A 29 6.21 -8.00 -40.35
C GLN A 29 5.04 -8.93 -40.70
N ARG A 30 4.57 -8.87 -41.94
CA ARG A 30 3.58 -9.83 -42.43
C ARG A 30 4.20 -10.72 -43.49
N ASP A 31 3.90 -12.01 -43.41
CA ASP A 31 4.33 -12.97 -44.42
C ASP A 31 3.47 -12.89 -45.69
N ALA A 32 3.78 -13.74 -46.68
CA ALA A 32 3.05 -13.81 -47.95
C ALA A 32 1.56 -14.17 -47.79
N ASN A 33 1.19 -14.80 -46.68
CA ASN A 33 -0.18 -15.19 -46.34
C ASN A 33 -0.87 -14.15 -45.43
N ASN A 34 -0.24 -12.97 -45.27
CA ASN A 34 -0.72 -11.86 -44.43
C ASN A 34 -0.78 -12.17 -42.92
N TYR A 35 -0.13 -13.26 -42.47
CA TYR A 35 0.04 -13.58 -41.05
C TYR A 35 1.18 -12.78 -40.45
N ARG A 36 1.08 -12.51 -39.15
CA ARG A 36 2.15 -11.83 -38.40
C ARG A 36 3.37 -12.73 -38.29
N ASN A 37 4.52 -12.14 -38.57
CA ASN A 37 5.83 -12.78 -38.46
C ASN A 37 6.79 -11.87 -37.69
N TYR A 38 7.13 -12.27 -36.47
CA TYR A 38 8.09 -11.59 -35.60
C TYR A 38 9.50 -12.06 -35.90
N SER A 39 10.41 -11.11 -36.11
CA SER A 39 11.85 -11.34 -36.24
C SER A 39 12.51 -11.57 -34.88
N SER A 40 13.76 -12.06 -34.87
CA SER A 40 14.54 -12.19 -33.63
C SER A 40 14.65 -10.86 -32.87
N LYS A 41 14.86 -9.75 -33.59
CA LYS A 41 14.92 -8.40 -33.02
C LYS A 41 13.61 -8.02 -32.33
N ASP A 42 12.47 -8.36 -32.92
CA ASP A 42 11.15 -8.08 -32.32
C ASP A 42 10.95 -8.86 -31.02
N LEU A 43 11.44 -10.10 -30.97
CA LEU A 43 11.38 -10.94 -29.77
C LEU A 43 12.29 -10.42 -28.66
N ASP A 44 13.48 -9.89 -29.00
CA ASP A 44 14.38 -9.29 -28.01
C ASP A 44 13.81 -7.98 -27.45
N THR A 45 13.19 -7.16 -28.30
CA THR A 45 12.44 -5.99 -27.85
C THR A 45 11.29 -6.39 -26.94
N LEU A 46 10.50 -7.39 -27.33
CA LEU A 46 9.38 -7.89 -26.53
C LEU A 46 9.84 -8.41 -25.16
N LYS A 47 10.95 -9.16 -25.10
CA LYS A 47 11.57 -9.59 -23.82
C LYS A 47 11.85 -8.41 -22.92
N MET A 48 12.45 -7.35 -23.46
CA MET A 48 12.79 -6.16 -22.69
C MET A 48 11.54 -5.44 -22.16
N VAL A 49 10.52 -5.27 -23.02
CA VAL A 49 9.23 -4.69 -22.63
C VAL A 49 8.59 -5.50 -21.49
N LEU A 50 8.54 -6.84 -21.62
CA LEU A 50 7.96 -7.71 -20.60
C LEU A 50 8.72 -7.64 -19.27
N LEU A 51 10.05 -7.61 -19.32
CA LEU A 51 10.89 -7.47 -18.14
C LEU A 51 10.59 -6.16 -17.40
N LEU A 52 10.58 -5.03 -18.11
CA LEU A 52 10.28 -3.72 -17.52
C LEU A 52 8.84 -3.66 -16.99
N ARG A 53 7.88 -4.28 -17.69
CA ARG A 53 6.49 -4.39 -17.22
C ARG A 53 6.35 -5.23 -15.96
N SER A 54 7.16 -6.26 -15.77
CA SER A 54 7.17 -7.03 -14.51
C SER A 54 7.68 -6.22 -13.31
N MET A 55 8.43 -5.15 -13.57
CA MET A 55 8.87 -4.17 -12.57
C MET A 55 7.91 -2.97 -12.47
N GLU A 56 6.71 -3.09 -13.04
CA GLU A 56 5.66 -2.08 -13.11
C GLU A 56 6.07 -0.76 -13.79
N ILE A 57 7.11 -0.76 -14.62
CA ILE A 57 7.48 0.42 -15.41
C ILE A 57 6.39 0.68 -16.45
N SER A 58 5.93 1.93 -16.56
CA SER A 58 4.82 2.27 -17.44
C SER A 58 5.19 2.12 -18.92
N ILE A 59 4.18 1.94 -19.78
CA ILE A 59 4.41 1.84 -21.22
C ILE A 59 5.03 3.12 -21.78
N ASP A 60 4.65 4.29 -21.26
CA ASP A 60 5.20 5.57 -21.68
C ASP A 60 6.69 5.67 -21.31
N GLU A 61 7.08 5.28 -20.09
CA GLU A 61 8.51 5.23 -19.71
C GLU A 61 9.29 4.22 -20.54
N ILE A 62 8.70 3.06 -20.87
CA ILE A 62 9.34 2.07 -21.75
C ILE A 62 9.58 2.66 -23.14
N LYS A 63 8.64 3.43 -23.70
CA LYS A 63 8.85 4.12 -24.99
C LYS A 63 10.01 5.11 -24.91
N LEU A 64 10.07 5.92 -23.85
CA LEU A 64 11.16 6.87 -23.64
C LEU A 64 12.52 6.15 -23.52
N ILE A 65 12.54 5.02 -22.81
CA ILE A 65 13.73 4.15 -22.72
C ILE A 65 14.14 3.64 -24.10
N MET A 66 13.19 3.13 -24.88
CA MET A 66 13.46 2.59 -26.22
C MET A 66 13.94 3.66 -27.21
N ASN A 67 13.50 4.91 -27.03
CA ASN A 67 13.96 6.06 -27.79
C ASN A 67 15.29 6.64 -27.26
N SER A 68 15.89 6.03 -26.23
CA SER A 68 17.09 6.54 -25.53
C SER A 68 16.91 7.93 -24.91
N GLU A 69 15.67 8.35 -24.67
CA GLU A 69 15.31 9.59 -23.98
C GLU A 69 15.40 9.44 -22.45
N LEU A 70 15.23 8.21 -21.95
CA LEU A 70 15.44 7.86 -20.55
C LEU A 70 16.41 6.69 -20.39
N SER A 71 17.22 6.75 -19.34
CA SER A 71 18.05 5.63 -18.92
C SER A 71 17.21 4.63 -18.12
N ILE A 72 17.31 3.33 -18.47
CA ILE A 72 16.71 2.24 -17.70
C ILE A 72 17.14 2.32 -16.23
N ARG A 73 18.44 2.55 -16.00
CA ARG A 73 19.00 2.63 -14.65
C ARG A 73 18.33 3.74 -13.84
N TYR A 74 18.19 4.92 -14.42
CA TYR A 74 17.55 6.06 -13.77
C TYR A 74 16.08 5.77 -13.40
N VAL A 75 15.32 5.16 -14.32
CA VAL A 75 13.92 4.80 -14.08
C VAL A 75 13.80 3.77 -12.95
N LEU A 76 14.66 2.75 -12.95
CA LEU A 76 14.66 1.72 -11.92
C LEU A 76 15.11 2.24 -10.54
N GLU A 77 16.13 3.10 -10.48
CA GLU A 77 16.57 3.76 -9.23
C GLU A 77 15.43 4.59 -8.63
N ARG A 78 14.71 5.37 -9.45
CA ARG A 78 13.52 6.10 -8.98
C ARG A 78 12.38 5.20 -8.52
N LYS A 79 12.12 4.10 -9.21
CA LYS A 79 11.10 3.11 -8.79
C LYS A 79 11.49 2.49 -7.45
N GLN A 80 12.77 2.20 -7.24
CA GLN A 80 13.28 1.67 -5.97
C GLN A 80 13.10 2.68 -4.83
N GLU A 81 13.51 3.94 -5.02
CA GLU A 81 13.32 5.01 -4.03
C GLU A 81 11.85 5.18 -3.65
N TYR A 82 10.94 5.11 -4.64
CA TYR A 82 9.50 5.17 -4.40
C TYR A 82 9.00 3.98 -3.57
N ILE A 83 9.47 2.76 -3.85
CA ILE A 83 9.11 1.57 -3.07
C ILE A 83 9.60 1.70 -1.63
N GLU A 84 10.82 2.21 -1.42
CA GLU A 84 11.37 2.44 -0.07
C GLU A 84 10.54 3.44 0.73
N GLN A 85 10.08 4.53 0.10
CA GLN A 85 9.17 5.49 0.73
C GLN A 85 7.83 4.85 1.11
N LEU A 86 7.23 4.09 0.20
CA LEU A 86 5.96 3.38 0.48
C LEU A 86 6.10 2.40 1.65
N GLN A 87 7.23 1.69 1.76
CA GLN A 87 7.47 0.79 2.89
C GLN A 87 7.49 1.52 4.23
N ILE A 88 8.08 2.72 4.28
CA ILE A 88 8.10 3.55 5.48
C ILE A 88 6.67 4.00 5.84
N GLU A 89 5.90 4.47 4.87
CA GLU A 89 4.51 4.91 5.08
C GLU A 89 3.61 3.75 5.55
N LEU A 90 3.71 2.59 4.91
CA LEU A 90 2.95 1.40 5.31
C LEU A 90 3.30 0.94 6.72
N LYS A 91 4.58 1.05 7.11
CA LYS A 91 5.02 0.74 8.47
C LYS A 91 4.42 1.69 9.50
N ASP A 92 4.42 3.00 9.24
CA ASP A 92 3.80 3.99 10.13
C ASP A 92 2.29 3.76 10.28
N ILE A 93 1.60 3.43 9.18
CA ILE A 93 0.18 3.06 9.20
C ILE A 93 -0.05 1.80 10.05
N ASP A 94 0.76 0.76 9.85
CA ASP A 94 0.67 -0.49 10.62
C ASP A 94 0.91 -0.26 12.12
N GLU A 95 1.89 0.57 12.49
CA GLU A 95 2.14 0.96 13.88
C GLU A 95 0.94 1.70 14.50
N LYS A 96 0.31 2.62 13.75
CA LYS A 96 -0.92 3.31 14.19
C LYS A 96 -2.08 2.35 14.40
N ILE A 97 -2.26 1.38 13.51
CA ILE A 97 -3.30 0.34 13.61
C ILE A 97 -3.05 -0.54 14.83
N LYS A 98 -1.82 -1.02 15.03
CA LYS A 98 -1.43 -1.83 16.19
C LYS A 98 -1.67 -1.10 17.51
N ALA A 99 -1.25 0.16 17.58
CA ALA A 99 -1.50 1.00 18.75
C ALA A 99 -3.00 1.21 19.00
N TYR A 100 -3.83 1.28 17.96
CA TYR A 100 -5.28 1.39 18.11
C TYR A 100 -5.93 0.10 18.62
N ILE A 101 -5.53 -1.06 18.10
CA ILE A 101 -6.08 -2.36 18.49
C ILE A 101 -5.72 -2.74 19.93
N GLN A 102 -4.53 -2.36 20.41
CA GLN A 102 -4.11 -2.64 21.80
C GLN A 102 -4.85 -1.81 22.85
N ARG A 103 -5.50 -0.70 22.46
CA ARG A 103 -6.23 0.15 23.39
C ARG A 103 -7.45 -0.58 23.94
N HIS A 104 -7.57 -0.59 25.26
CA HIS A 104 -8.76 -1.11 25.93
C HIS A 104 -9.86 -0.06 25.80
N LYS A 105 -11.03 -0.47 25.31
CA LYS A 105 -12.19 0.41 25.25
C LYS A 105 -12.79 0.46 26.65
N VAL A 106 -12.70 1.63 27.27
CA VAL A 106 -13.18 1.88 28.61
C VAL A 106 -14.27 2.93 28.56
N GLU A 107 -15.39 2.68 29.23
CA GLU A 107 -16.46 3.67 29.41
C GLU A 107 -16.16 4.49 30.67
N VAL A 108 -16.11 5.82 30.53
CA VAL A 108 -15.93 6.70 31.68
C VAL A 108 -17.29 6.96 32.29
N ILE A 109 -17.50 6.49 33.52
CA ILE A 109 -18.78 6.60 34.22
C ILE A 109 -18.62 7.57 35.39
N PHE A 110 -19.39 8.65 35.33
CA PHE A 110 -19.56 9.59 36.43
C PHE A 110 -20.87 9.27 37.16
N ASP A 111 -20.83 9.20 38.49
CA ASP A 111 -22.01 9.05 39.35
C ASP A 111 -22.86 7.77 39.12
N ASN A 112 -22.20 6.63 38.87
CA ASN A 112 -22.78 5.26 38.98
C ASN A 112 -23.92 4.89 38.00
N SER A 113 -24.05 5.54 36.84
CA SER A 113 -24.92 5.03 35.77
C SER A 113 -24.22 3.91 34.98
N ILE A 114 -24.47 2.66 35.37
CA ILE A 114 -23.81 1.49 34.77
C ILE A 114 -24.40 1.19 33.39
N ASN A 115 -23.52 1.06 32.40
CA ASN A 115 -23.79 0.43 31.12
C ASN A 115 -22.92 -0.84 31.04
N HIS A 116 -23.51 -1.99 30.74
CA HIS A 116 -22.89 -3.32 30.96
C HIS A 116 -22.00 -3.82 29.80
N GLU A 117 -21.76 -2.99 28.79
CA GLU A 117 -21.15 -3.46 27.53
C GLU A 117 -19.62 -3.35 27.50
N TYR A 118 -19.00 -2.55 28.38
CA TYR A 118 -17.55 -2.32 28.41
C TYR A 118 -17.00 -2.32 29.84
N GLU A 119 -15.68 -2.50 29.97
CA GLU A 119 -14.99 -2.20 31.23
C GLU A 119 -15.17 -0.70 31.55
N GLY A 120 -15.49 -0.38 32.80
CA GLY A 120 -15.74 1.00 33.24
C GLY A 120 -14.55 1.57 34.01
N LEU A 121 -14.11 2.78 33.65
CA LEU A 121 -13.30 3.64 34.52
C LEU A 121 -14.28 4.48 35.33
N LEU A 122 -14.47 4.10 36.59
CA LEU A 122 -15.36 4.80 37.50
C LEU A 122 -14.60 5.95 38.16
N ILE A 123 -15.15 7.16 38.07
CA ILE A 123 -14.61 8.34 38.72
C ILE A 123 -15.71 8.92 39.62
N ASN A 124 -15.45 8.95 40.93
CA ASN A 124 -16.34 9.59 41.88
C ASN A 124 -15.56 10.61 42.74
N GLN A 125 -16.22 11.24 43.72
CA GLN A 125 -15.62 12.30 44.53
C GLN A 125 -14.41 11.83 45.36
N ASN A 126 -14.28 10.53 45.64
CA ASN A 126 -13.28 10.00 46.57
C ASN A 126 -12.31 8.99 45.94
N GLU A 127 -12.70 8.31 44.85
CA GLU A 127 -11.96 7.17 44.30
C GLU A 127 -12.01 7.11 42.76
N PHE A 128 -10.89 6.64 42.18
CA PHE A 128 -10.77 6.14 40.82
C PHE A 128 -10.74 4.61 40.83
N CYS A 129 -11.61 3.96 40.06
CA CYS A 129 -11.64 2.50 39.95
C CYS A 129 -11.58 2.03 38.49
N PHE A 130 -10.70 1.06 38.22
CA PHE A 130 -10.65 0.34 36.95
C PHE A 130 -10.37 -1.14 37.23
N ASN A 131 -11.28 -2.02 36.79
CA ASN A 131 -11.26 -3.45 37.14
C ASN A 131 -11.16 -3.65 38.67
N GLU A 132 -10.14 -4.34 39.16
CA GLU A 132 -9.93 -4.58 40.60
C GLU A 132 -9.11 -3.48 41.29
N VAL A 133 -8.57 -2.52 40.53
CA VAL A 133 -7.71 -1.46 41.06
C VAL A 133 -8.57 -0.29 41.55
N LYS A 134 -8.34 0.14 42.80
CA LYS A 134 -8.97 1.32 43.41
C LYS A 134 -7.91 2.26 43.98
N ILE A 135 -8.00 3.55 43.64
CA ILE A 135 -7.05 4.59 44.08
C ILE A 135 -7.85 5.73 44.69
N ASN A 136 -7.45 6.19 45.88
CA ASN A 136 -8.07 7.36 46.51
C ASN A 136 -7.68 8.64 45.77
N CYS A 137 -8.63 9.52 45.48
CA CYS A 137 -8.39 10.77 44.76
C CYS A 137 -7.35 11.66 45.45
N ASN A 138 -7.25 11.64 46.78
CA ASN A 138 -6.28 12.45 47.53
C ASN A 138 -4.83 11.98 47.35
N ASP A 139 -4.63 10.73 46.92
CA ASP A 139 -3.31 10.15 46.68
C ASP A 139 -2.82 10.37 45.25
N ILE A 140 -3.67 10.94 44.38
CA ILE A 140 -3.38 11.16 42.96
C ILE A 140 -2.74 12.53 42.78
N MET A 141 -1.49 12.56 42.32
CA MET A 141 -0.79 13.81 42.00
C MET A 141 -1.09 14.32 40.57
N GLN A 142 -1.22 13.40 39.61
CA GLN A 142 -1.48 13.67 38.18
C GLN A 142 -2.10 12.43 37.53
N ILE A 143 -2.92 12.62 36.49
CA ILE A 143 -3.44 11.53 35.65
C ILE A 143 -3.07 11.79 34.20
N ASP A 144 -2.30 10.87 33.61
CA ASP A 144 -1.97 10.90 32.18
C ASP A 144 -2.92 10.02 31.38
N LEU A 145 -3.77 10.65 30.55
CA LEU A 145 -4.75 9.95 29.71
C LEU A 145 -4.41 10.07 28.22
N SER A 146 -4.39 8.94 27.52
CA SER A 146 -4.38 8.88 26.06
C SER A 146 -5.73 8.37 25.55
N MET A 147 -6.54 9.26 25.00
CA MET A 147 -7.92 8.96 24.59
C MET A 147 -8.12 9.06 23.08
N CYS A 148 -9.04 8.27 22.54
CA CYS A 148 -9.54 8.38 21.18
C CYS A 148 -11.07 8.34 21.21
N SER A 149 -11.74 9.21 20.46
CA SER A 149 -13.20 9.17 20.35
C SER A 149 -13.65 8.05 19.41
N SER A 150 -14.77 7.40 19.70
CA SER A 150 -15.46 6.49 18.76
C SER A 150 -15.89 7.19 17.46
N LYS A 151 -15.92 8.53 17.44
CA LYS A 151 -16.13 9.35 16.23
C LYS A 151 -14.84 9.67 15.46
N GLY A 152 -13.69 9.10 15.86
CA GLY A 152 -12.41 9.29 15.16
C GLY A 152 -11.72 10.64 15.42
N VAL A 153 -12.11 11.37 16.46
CA VAL A 153 -11.44 12.63 16.83
C VAL A 153 -10.10 12.29 17.50
N MET A 154 -9.00 12.68 16.88
CA MET A 154 -7.67 12.69 17.51
C MET A 154 -7.64 13.80 18.56
N VAL A 155 -7.81 13.44 19.83
CA VAL A 155 -7.65 14.38 20.94
C VAL A 155 -6.15 14.49 21.23
N ARG A 156 -5.55 15.66 20.99
CA ARG A 156 -4.18 15.95 21.46
C ARG A 156 -4.21 16.05 22.98
N HIS A 157 -3.13 15.59 23.63
CA HIS A 157 -2.94 15.60 25.09
C HIS A 157 -3.72 16.72 25.80
N ILE A 158 -4.61 16.31 26.71
CA ILE A 158 -5.22 17.21 27.68
C ILE A 158 -4.64 16.79 29.02
N SER A 159 -3.72 17.59 29.55
CA SER A 159 -3.25 17.48 30.92
C SER A 159 -4.25 18.21 31.82
N PHE A 160 -4.80 17.51 32.80
CA PHE A 160 -5.65 18.08 33.85
C PHE A 160 -4.89 18.11 35.18
#